data_AF-Q3LBV8-F1
#
_entry.id   AF-Q3LBV8-F1
#
_cell.length_a   1.000
_cell.length_b   1.000
_cell.length_c   1.000
_cell.angle_alpha   90.00
_cell.angle_beta   90.00
_cell.angle_gamma   90.00
#
_symmetry.space_group_name_H-M   'P 1'
#
loop_
_entity.id
_entity.type
_entity.pdbx_description
1 polymer ?
#
loop_
_entity_poly.entity_id
_entity_poly.type
_entity_poly.pdbx_seq_one_letter_code
_entity_poly.pdbx_strand_id
1 'polypeptide(L)'
;TGAGATYLNVFHADIENFLSIKKLNADEDVRVKTLSLGVIIPDKMIELARKNEVTYTFYPHTGFLEYKKNFADIAVDMDYWYDILVKNP
;
A
#
# COMPACT_ATOMS: atom_id res chain seq x y z
N THR A 1 -13.84 -25.91 -3.87
CA THR A 1 -13.68 -24.44 -4.06
C THR A 1 -12.67 -23.95 -3.04
N GLY A 2 -11.69 -23.14 -3.47
CA GLY A 2 -10.70 -22.53 -2.57
C GLY A 2 -11.02 -21.06 -2.35
N ALA A 3 -10.80 -20.56 -1.13
CA ALA A 3 -10.90 -19.15 -0.80
C ALA A 3 -9.49 -18.60 -0.58
N GLY A 4 -9.21 -17.43 -1.15
CA GLY A 4 -7.94 -16.73 -0.99
C GLY A 4 -8.17 -15.29 -0.57
N ALA A 5 -7.25 -14.75 0.21
CA ALA A 5 -7.23 -13.34 0.57
C ALA A 5 -5.83 -12.77 0.30
N THR A 6 -5.79 -11.51 -0.11
CA THR A 6 -4.54 -10.76 -0.27
C THR A 6 -4.62 -9.47 0.51
N TYR A 7 -3.47 -9.05 1.03
CA TYR A 7 -3.34 -7.84 1.81
C TYR A 7 -2.27 -6.96 1.19
N LEU A 8 -2.54 -5.66 1.12
CA LEU A 8 -1.58 -4.67 0.67
C LEU A 8 -1.55 -3.49 1.64
N ASN A 9 -0.37 -2.94 1.91
CA ASN A 9 -0.25 -1.75 2.74
C ASN A 9 -0.67 -0.50 1.94
N VAL A 10 -1.36 0.44 2.60
CA VAL A 10 -1.85 1.68 1.99
C VAL A 10 -0.74 2.56 1.40
N PHE A 11 0.48 2.48 1.91
CA PHE A 11 1.63 3.23 1.40
C PHE A 11 2.34 2.55 0.22
N HIS A 12 1.84 1.42 -0.28
CA HIS A 12 2.40 0.76 -1.44
C HIS A 12 2.01 1.48 -2.74
N ALA A 13 2.94 1.67 -3.68
CA ALA A 13 2.69 2.38 -4.94
C ALA A 13 1.48 1.86 -5.75
N ASP A 14 1.25 0.54 -5.71
CA ASP A 14 0.11 -0.09 -6.40
C ASP A 14 -1.24 -0.03 -5.64
N ILE A 15 -1.37 0.71 -4.53
CA ILE A 15 -2.59 0.68 -3.70
C ILE A 15 -3.87 1.03 -4.48
N GLU A 16 -3.83 2.06 -5.32
CA GLU A 16 -4.99 2.48 -6.12
C GLU A 16 -5.36 1.42 -7.17
N ASN A 17 -4.35 0.84 -7.82
CA ASN A 17 -4.55 -0.26 -8.78
C ASN A 17 -5.14 -1.49 -8.07
N PHE A 18 -4.61 -1.84 -6.89
CA PHE A 18 -5.07 -2.95 -6.08
C PHE A 18 -6.53 -2.79 -5.65
N LEU A 19 -6.97 -1.60 -5.27
CA LEU A 19 -8.38 -1.33 -4.98
C LEU A 19 -9.25 -1.36 -6.23
N SER A 20 -8.70 -0.94 -7.38
CA SER A 20 -9.46 -0.83 -8.63
C SER A 20 -9.96 -2.18 -9.17
N ILE A 21 -9.24 -3.28 -8.91
CA ILE A 21 -9.58 -4.63 -9.44
C ILE A 21 -10.91 -5.19 -8.87
N LYS A 22 -11.44 -4.57 -7.81
CA LYS A 22 -12.74 -4.91 -7.21
C LYS A 22 -13.89 -4.02 -7.66
N LYS A 23 -13.62 -2.95 -8.40
CA LYS A 23 -14.68 -2.10 -8.95
C LYS A 23 -15.58 -2.94 -9.87
N LEU A 24 -16.90 -2.75 -9.76
CA LEU A 24 -17.87 -3.48 -10.59
C LEU A 24 -17.70 -3.18 -12.09
N ASN A 25 -17.23 -1.97 -12.40
CA ASN A 25 -16.93 -1.49 -13.75
C ASN A 25 -15.44 -1.63 -14.12
N ALA A 26 -14.64 -2.38 -13.37
CA ALA A 26 -13.28 -2.68 -13.78
C ALA A 26 -13.29 -3.52 -15.07
N ASP A 27 -12.28 -3.32 -15.92
CA ASP A 27 -12.06 -4.13 -17.11
C ASP A 27 -12.02 -5.62 -16.75
N GLU A 28 -12.63 -6.47 -17.58
CA GLU A 28 -12.70 -7.92 -17.29
C GLU A 28 -11.31 -8.53 -17.19
N ASP A 29 -10.33 -7.99 -17.92
CA ASP A 29 -8.95 -8.45 -17.93
C ASP A 29 -8.22 -8.25 -16.60
N VAL A 30 -8.65 -7.30 -15.76
CA VAL A 30 -8.03 -7.00 -14.45
C VAL A 30 -8.92 -7.35 -13.26
N ARG A 31 -10.19 -7.72 -13.49
CA ARG A 31 -11.16 -7.94 -12.42
C ARG A 31 -10.98 -9.28 -11.72
N VAL A 32 -10.68 -9.25 -10.42
CA VAL A 32 -10.52 -10.47 -9.62
C VAL A 32 -11.83 -10.85 -8.93
N LYS A 33 -12.48 -11.92 -9.42
CA LYS A 33 -13.82 -12.33 -8.97
C LYS A 33 -13.84 -13.10 -7.63
N THR A 34 -12.81 -13.91 -7.33
CA THR A 34 -12.85 -14.89 -6.23
C THR A 34 -11.94 -14.59 -5.03
N LEU A 35 -11.07 -13.58 -5.13
CA LEU A 35 -10.10 -13.23 -4.09
C LEU A 35 -10.64 -12.14 -3.15
N SER A 36 -10.54 -12.29 -1.85
CA SER A 36 -10.80 -11.20 -0.92
C SER A 36 -9.60 -10.25 -0.87
N LEU A 37 -9.85 -8.95 -0.75
CA LEU A 37 -8.81 -7.93 -0.59
C LEU A 37 -8.87 -7.36 0.82
N GLY A 38 -7.72 -7.14 1.44
CA GLY A 38 -7.54 -6.40 2.68
C GLY A 38 -6.49 -5.32 2.51
N VAL A 39 -6.64 -4.23 3.27
CA VAL A 39 -5.66 -3.14 3.28
C VAL A 39 -5.12 -2.98 4.70
N ILE A 40 -3.80 -2.88 4.81
CA ILE A 40 -3.12 -2.57 6.07
C ILE A 40 -2.97 -1.04 6.15
N ILE A 41 -3.53 -0.43 7.19
CA ILE A 41 -3.57 1.03 7.39
C ILE A 41 -2.82 1.36 8.69
N PRO A 42 -1.58 1.85 8.61
CA PRO A 42 -0.85 2.35 9.77
C PRO A 42 -1.44 3.65 10.33
N ASP A 43 -1.17 3.95 11.60
CA ASP A 43 -1.66 5.16 12.28
C ASP A 43 -1.29 6.45 11.55
N LYS A 44 -0.06 6.54 11.01
CA LYS A 44 0.39 7.63 10.13
C LYS A 44 -0.61 8.00 9.04
N MET A 45 -1.24 7.02 8.38
CA MET A 45 -2.20 7.30 7.31
C MET A 45 -3.43 8.03 7.84
N ILE A 46 -3.94 7.61 9.01
CA ILE A 46 -5.09 8.25 9.65
C ILE A 46 -4.74 9.66 10.12
N GLU A 47 -3.52 9.88 10.61
CA GLU A 47 -3.02 11.20 10.98
C GLU A 47 -3.02 12.16 9.78
N LEU A 48 -2.40 11.76 8.66
CA LEU A 48 -2.31 12.56 7.44
C LEU A 48 -3.71 12.87 6.88
N ALA A 49 -4.59 11.86 6.85
CA ALA A 49 -5.96 12.02 6.38
C ALA A 49 -6.76 13.02 7.24
N ARG A 50 -6.63 12.97 8.57
CA ARG A 50 -7.29 13.93 9.48
C ARG A 50 -6.83 15.36 9.29
N LYS A 51 -5.56 15.55 8.92
CA LYS A 51 -4.96 16.86 8.64
C LYS A 51 -5.19 17.32 7.19
N ASN A 52 -5.77 16.48 6.35
CA ASN A 52 -5.92 16.71 4.91
C ASN A 52 -4.56 17.02 4.23
N GLU A 53 -3.52 16.31 4.66
CA GLU A 53 -2.17 16.44 4.12
C GLU A 53 -1.98 15.53 2.89
N VAL A 54 -1.02 15.89 2.04
CA VAL A 54 -0.65 15.07 0.89
C VAL A 54 0.04 13.80 1.37
N THR A 55 -0.50 12.66 0.96
CA THR A 55 0.09 11.35 1.24
C THR A 55 0.92 10.86 0.05
N TYR A 56 2.11 10.34 0.34
CA TYR A 56 2.97 9.68 -0.65
C TYR A 56 2.90 8.17 -0.51
N THR A 57 3.03 7.48 -1.64
CA THR A 57 3.22 6.02 -1.71
C THR A 57 4.63 5.71 -2.19
N PHE A 58 5.14 4.52 -1.85
CA PHE A 58 6.52 4.14 -2.11
C PHE A 58 6.63 2.89 -2.98
N TYR A 59 7.65 2.86 -3.84
CA TYR A 59 7.99 1.68 -4.64
C TYR A 59 8.87 0.73 -3.82
N PRO A 60 8.38 -0.46 -3.43
CA PRO A 60 9.12 -1.37 -2.55
C PRO A 60 10.53 -1.72 -3.01
N HIS A 61 10.71 -1.88 -4.32
CA HIS A 61 12.00 -2.28 -4.89
C HIS A 61 13.06 -1.21 -4.68
N THR A 62 12.70 0.07 -4.86
CA THR A 62 13.62 1.20 -4.64
C THR A 62 14.02 1.29 -3.16
N GLY A 63 13.06 1.19 -2.24
CA GLY A 63 13.33 1.16 -0.80
C GLY A 63 14.19 -0.03 -0.38
N PHE A 64 14.00 -1.20 -0.98
CA PHE A 64 14.85 -2.36 -0.71
C PHE A 64 16.30 -2.14 -1.19
N LEU A 65 16.50 -1.54 -2.36
CA LEU A 65 17.85 -1.28 -2.87
C LEU A 65 18.63 -0.33 -1.95
N GLU A 66 17.98 0.68 -1.40
CA GLU A 66 18.57 1.66 -0.49
C GLU A 66 18.78 1.10 0.92
N TYR A 67 17.71 0.63 1.56
CA TYR A 67 17.72 0.29 2.99
C TYR A 67 18.00 -1.19 3.27
N LYS A 68 18.06 -2.04 2.24
CA LYS A 68 18.21 -3.51 2.35
C LYS A 68 17.16 -4.18 3.23
N LYS A 69 15.98 -3.56 3.35
CA LYS A 69 14.83 -4.06 4.12
C LYS A 69 13.63 -4.25 3.21
N ASN A 70 12.87 -5.31 3.42
CA ASN A 70 11.63 -5.49 2.68
C ASN A 70 10.64 -4.42 3.09
N PHE A 71 9.80 -3.99 2.15
CA PHE A 71 8.79 -2.98 2.44
C PHE A 71 7.82 -3.42 3.53
N ALA A 72 7.51 -4.72 3.62
CA ALA A 72 6.69 -5.26 4.71
C ALA A 72 7.29 -4.98 6.10
N ASP A 73 8.62 -5.09 6.25
CA ASP A 73 9.30 -4.85 7.53
C ASP A 73 9.33 -3.35 7.88
N ILE A 74 9.51 -2.51 6.86
CA ILE A 74 9.46 -1.04 6.98
C ILE A 74 8.05 -0.58 7.36
N ALA A 75 7.02 -1.14 6.71
CA ALA A 75 5.64 -0.70 6.81
C ALA A 75 4.99 -1.00 8.17
N VAL A 76 5.62 -1.82 9.03
CA VAL A 76 5.20 -2.05 10.42
C VAL A 76 5.32 -0.78 11.26
N ASP A 77 6.28 0.10 10.96
CA ASP A 77 6.57 1.32 11.72
C ASP A 77 6.60 2.56 10.81
N MET A 78 5.46 2.85 10.19
CA MET A 78 5.35 4.01 9.31
C MET A 78 5.38 5.35 10.03
N ASP A 79 5.14 5.37 11.34
CA ASP A 79 5.30 6.59 12.12
C ASP A 79 6.75 7.07 12.12
N TYR A 80 7.72 6.15 12.17
CA TYR A 80 9.14 6.45 12.03
C TYR A 80 9.57 6.63 10.57
N TRP A 81 9.19 5.68 9.71
CA TRP A 81 9.77 5.58 8.36
C TRP A 81 9.20 6.56 7.34
N TYR A 82 7.97 7.04 7.50
CA TYR A 82 7.30 7.84 6.47
C TYR A 82 8.11 9.09 6.06
N ASP A 83 8.53 9.89 7.04
CA ASP A 83 9.30 11.11 6.78
C ASP A 83 10.68 10.82 6.19
N ILE A 84 11.29 9.67 6.53
CA ILE A 84 12.58 9.25 5.99
C ILE A 84 12.43 8.90 4.51
N LEU A 85 11.39 8.15 4.17
CA LEU A 85 11.12 7.74 2.79
C LEU A 85 10.72 8.93 1.92
N VAL A 86 9.93 9.88 2.43
CA VAL A 86 9.53 11.09 1.68
C VAL A 86 10.72 12.01 1.39
N LYS A 87 11.69 12.10 2.30
CA LYS A 87 12.85 12.98 2.17
C LYS A 87 14.01 12.38 1.37
N ASN A 88 13.98 11.07 1.08
CA ASN A 88 15.03 10.41 0.32
C ASN A 88 14.71 10.50 -1.19
N PRO A 89 15.51 11.26 -1.98
CA PRO A 89 15.24 11.52 -3.40
C PRO A 89 15.45 10.31 -4.32
#